data_AF-A0A8U0TXA7-F1
#
_entry.id   AF-A0A8U0TXA7-F1
#
_cell.length_a   1.000
_cell.length_b   1.000
_cell.length_c   1.000
_cell.angle_alpha   90.00
_cell.angle_beta   90.00
_cell.angle_gamma   90.00
#
_symmetry.space_group_name_H-M   'P 1'
#
loop_
_entity.id
_entity.type
_entity.pdbx_description
1 polymer ?
#
loop_
_entity_poly.entity_id
_entity_poly.type
_entity_poly.pdbx_seq_one_letter_code
_entity_poly.pdbx_strand_id
1 'polypeptide(L)'
;MDQNYTLYPVKLYVYDLSNGMARQLSPLMLGKQLDGIWHTAIVVHGEEFFYGGEGIANCPPGGTSLGEPNSIIDLGITEVTEEIFMEYLSSLGESTYRGNQYHLFEWNCNTFSNEVAQFLTGSKIPAHITDLPAEVLSTPFGQALRPLLDSINIAPQGGNTFNGHYGQR
;
A
#
# COMPACT_ATOMS: atom_id res chain seq x y z
N MET A 1 6.57 26.77 28.12
CA MET A 1 7.44 25.66 27.71
C MET A 1 6.93 25.25 26.36
N ASP A 2 7.51 25.79 25.29
CA ASP A 2 7.11 25.44 23.94
C ASP A 2 7.81 24.13 23.63
N GLN A 3 7.07 23.01 23.69
CA GLN A 3 7.58 21.76 23.14
C GLN A 3 7.64 21.96 21.63
N ASN A 4 8.87 22.03 21.08
CA ASN A 4 9.06 21.98 19.65
C ASN A 4 8.65 20.59 19.18
N TYR A 5 7.41 20.46 18.70
CA TYR A 5 6.95 19.26 18.02
C TYR A 5 7.63 19.20 16.65
N THR A 6 8.45 18.18 16.43
CA THR A 6 8.98 17.87 15.10
C THR A 6 7.87 17.23 14.28
N LEU A 7 7.53 17.85 13.16
CA LEU A 7 6.48 17.38 12.27
C LEU A 7 7.11 16.72 11.04
N TYR A 8 6.63 15.53 10.69
CA TYR A 8 7.14 14.74 9.58
C TYR A 8 6.09 14.69 8.45
N PRO A 9 6.46 15.03 7.20
CA PRO A 9 5.53 14.92 6.08
C PRO A 9 5.21 13.46 5.78
N VAL A 10 3.93 13.18 5.52
CA VAL A 10 3.44 11.86 5.14
C VAL A 10 2.89 11.93 3.73
N LYS A 11 3.35 11.03 2.86
CA LYS A 11 2.93 10.95 1.47
C LYS A 11 2.42 9.55 1.13
N LEU A 12 1.52 9.48 0.16
CA LEU A 12 1.10 8.26 -0.48
C LEU A 12 1.70 8.19 -1.88
N TYR A 13 2.53 7.19 -2.13
CA TYR A 13 2.99 6.86 -3.48
C TYR A 13 1.96 5.96 -4.13
N VAL A 14 1.59 6.26 -5.37
CA VAL A 14 0.57 5.53 -6.14
C VAL A 14 1.16 5.06 -7.45
N TYR A 15 1.06 3.77 -7.69
CA TYR A 15 1.56 3.07 -8.87
C TYR A 15 0.42 2.39 -9.60
N ASP A 16 0.43 2.45 -10.93
CA ASP A 16 -0.41 1.63 -11.80
C ASP A 16 0.38 0.40 -12.26
N LEU A 17 0.10 -0.74 -11.64
CA LEU A 17 0.75 -2.02 -11.98
C LEU A 17 0.48 -2.47 -13.41
N SER A 18 -0.56 -1.93 -14.05
CA SER A 18 -0.89 -2.24 -15.44
C SER A 18 -0.13 -1.39 -16.46
N ASN A 19 0.60 -0.36 -16.02
CA ASN A 19 1.28 0.61 -16.89
C ASN A 19 0.35 1.18 -17.99
N GLY A 20 -0.88 1.54 -17.63
CA GLY A 20 -1.90 2.08 -18.51
C GLY A 20 -2.70 1.06 -19.31
N MET A 21 -2.35 -0.24 -19.25
CA MET A 21 -3.10 -1.28 -19.94
C MET A 21 -4.52 -1.44 -19.38
N ALA A 22 -4.71 -1.31 -18.06
CA ALA A 22 -6.04 -1.38 -17.45
C ALA A 22 -6.95 -0.30 -18.03
N ARG A 23 -6.44 0.93 -18.21
CA ARG A 23 -7.19 2.03 -18.83
C ARG A 23 -7.61 1.73 -20.27
N GLN A 24 -6.76 1.07 -21.04
CA GLN A 24 -7.04 0.76 -22.44
C GLN A 24 -7.98 -0.45 -22.61
N LEU A 25 -7.81 -1.48 -21.79
CA LEU A 25 -8.47 -2.78 -21.98
C LEU A 25 -9.70 -2.98 -21.11
N SER A 26 -9.83 -2.26 -19.99
CA SER A 26 -10.95 -2.46 -19.06
C SER A 26 -12.34 -2.30 -19.67
N PRO A 27 -12.61 -1.34 -20.60
CA PRO A 27 -13.95 -1.24 -21.19
C PRO A 27 -14.32 -2.49 -22.01
N LEU A 28 -13.34 -3.09 -22.68
CA LEU A 28 -13.55 -4.28 -23.50
C LEU A 28 -13.66 -5.56 -22.65
N MET A 29 -12.84 -5.68 -21.60
CA MET A 29 -12.76 -6.90 -20.78
C MET A 29 -13.80 -6.93 -19.65
N LEU A 30 -13.99 -5.81 -18.96
CA LEU A 30 -14.86 -5.69 -17.79
C LEU A 30 -16.21 -5.05 -18.11
N GLY A 31 -16.37 -4.43 -19.29
CA GLY A 31 -17.54 -3.59 -19.60
C GLY A 31 -17.60 -2.32 -18.74
N LYS A 32 -16.50 -1.99 -18.05
CA LYS A 32 -16.38 -0.86 -17.12
C LYS A 32 -15.00 -0.22 -17.31
N GLN A 33 -14.95 1.11 -17.28
CA GLN A 33 -13.69 1.84 -17.30
C GLN A 33 -13.02 1.76 -15.93
N LEU A 34 -11.80 1.25 -15.90
CA LEU A 34 -10.86 1.35 -14.77
C LEU A 34 -9.69 2.22 -15.21
N ASP A 35 -9.20 3.10 -14.35
CA ASP A 35 -8.09 4.00 -14.69
C ASP A 35 -6.70 3.40 -14.46
N GLY A 36 -6.61 2.32 -13.68
CA GLY A 36 -5.36 1.65 -13.33
C GLY A 36 -5.58 0.45 -12.41
N ILE A 37 -4.52 -0.31 -12.16
CA ILE A 37 -4.45 -1.28 -11.07
C ILE A 37 -3.55 -0.70 -9.99
N TRP A 38 -4.17 -0.16 -8.95
CA TRP A 38 -3.47 0.65 -7.97
C TRP A 38 -2.71 -0.20 -6.95
N HIS A 39 -1.41 0.06 -6.86
CA HIS A 39 -0.56 -0.28 -5.74
C HIS A 39 -0.15 1.00 -5.02
N THR A 40 -0.20 1.00 -3.70
CA THR A 40 0.22 2.15 -2.91
C THR A 40 1.24 1.80 -1.84
N ALA A 41 2.03 2.81 -1.47
CA ALA A 41 2.98 2.77 -0.38
C ALA A 41 2.95 4.08 0.40
N ILE A 42 3.24 4.02 1.71
CA ILE A 42 3.36 5.20 2.56
C ILE A 42 4.82 5.64 2.59
N VAL A 43 5.06 6.93 2.36
CA VAL A 43 6.40 7.54 2.48
C VAL A 43 6.41 8.48 3.67
N VAL A 44 7.26 8.17 4.65
CA VAL A 44 7.46 8.93 5.89
C VAL A 44 8.87 8.67 6.42
N HIS A 45 9.45 9.60 7.17
CA HIS A 45 10.83 9.48 7.70
C HIS A 45 11.92 9.19 6.64
N GLY A 46 11.65 9.53 5.37
CA GLY A 46 12.59 9.32 4.27
C GLY A 46 12.57 7.92 3.65
N GLU A 47 11.66 7.05 4.10
CA GLU A 47 11.52 5.67 3.64
C GLU A 47 10.11 5.42 3.08
N GLU A 48 10.00 4.46 2.16
CA GLU A 48 8.75 3.98 1.57
C GLU A 48 8.39 2.63 2.17
N PHE A 49 7.15 2.49 2.66
CA PHE A 49 6.63 1.32 3.35
C PHE A 49 5.42 0.76 2.61
N PHE A 50 5.43 -0.55 2.36
CA PHE A 50 4.36 -1.23 1.65
C PHE A 50 4.14 -2.64 2.19
N TYR A 51 2.99 -3.22 1.83
CA TYR A 51 2.61 -4.57 2.20
C TYR A 51 2.41 -5.45 0.97
N GLY A 52 2.96 -6.66 1.01
CA GLY A 52 2.85 -7.65 -0.05
C GLY A 52 2.80 -9.08 0.48
N GLY A 53 2.89 -10.05 -0.43
CA GLY A 53 2.86 -11.48 -0.09
C GLY A 53 3.97 -11.96 0.85
N GLU A 54 5.04 -11.18 1.01
CA GLU A 54 6.13 -11.47 1.95
C GLU A 54 5.98 -10.76 3.31
N GLY A 55 4.96 -9.91 3.48
CA GLY A 55 4.73 -9.10 4.67
C GLY A 55 4.96 -7.62 4.42
N ILE A 56 5.19 -6.87 5.51
CA ILE A 56 5.55 -5.46 5.46
C ILE A 56 7.02 -5.36 5.03
N ALA A 57 7.31 -4.47 4.09
CA ALA A 57 8.64 -4.18 3.61
C ALA A 57 8.86 -2.67 3.46
N ASN A 58 10.13 -2.26 3.46
CA ASN A 58 10.51 -0.89 3.14
C ASN A 58 11.65 -0.80 2.13
N CYS A 59 11.74 0.35 1.47
CA CYS A 59 12.84 0.74 0.61
C CYS A 59 13.01 2.27 0.62
N PRO A 60 14.12 2.80 0.05
CA PRO A 60 14.15 4.20 -0.34
C PRO A 60 12.96 4.53 -1.28
N PRO A 61 12.41 5.76 -1.25
CA PRO A 61 11.30 6.15 -2.12
C PRO A 61 11.60 5.89 -3.60
N GLY A 62 10.72 5.16 -4.28
CA GLY A 62 10.90 4.71 -5.67
C GLY A 62 11.94 3.59 -5.85
N GLY A 63 12.37 2.96 -4.75
CA GLY A 63 13.46 1.98 -4.73
C GLY A 63 13.09 0.55 -5.15
N THR A 64 11.82 0.29 -5.41
CA THR A 64 11.38 -1.03 -5.91
C THR A 64 11.55 -1.15 -7.43
N SER A 65 11.33 -2.35 -7.97
CA SER A 65 11.29 -2.60 -9.42
C SER A 65 10.20 -1.82 -10.16
N LEU A 66 9.26 -1.19 -9.44
CA LEU A 66 8.24 -0.32 -10.02
C LEU A 66 8.82 1.05 -10.44
N GLY A 67 9.96 1.45 -9.86
CA GLY A 67 10.61 2.73 -10.14
C GLY A 67 9.82 3.91 -9.54
N GLU A 68 9.71 5.01 -10.29
CA GLU A 68 9.02 6.21 -9.84
C GLU A 68 7.49 6.03 -9.80
N PRO A 69 6.80 6.60 -8.79
CA PRO A 69 5.34 6.52 -8.70
C PRO A 69 4.65 7.31 -9.82
N ASN A 70 3.49 6.82 -10.25
CA ASN A 70 2.64 7.54 -11.21
C ASN A 70 2.02 8.80 -10.61
N SER A 71 1.77 8.81 -9.30
CA SER A 71 1.25 9.95 -8.57
C SER A 71 1.74 9.94 -7.12
N ILE A 72 1.93 11.13 -6.56
CA ILE A 72 2.28 11.36 -5.16
C ILE A 72 1.18 12.21 -4.55
N ILE A 73 0.57 11.72 -3.47
CA ILE A 73 -0.51 12.42 -2.76
C ILE A 73 0.00 12.81 -1.38
N ASP A 74 -0.06 14.10 -1.04
CA ASP A 74 0.25 14.57 0.31
C ASP A 74 -0.88 14.19 1.27
N LEU A 75 -0.55 13.43 2.32
CA LEU A 75 -1.49 13.01 3.36
C LEU A 75 -1.43 13.93 4.59
N GLY A 76 -0.50 14.88 4.61
CA GLY A 76 -0.33 15.86 5.67
C GLY A 76 0.96 15.65 6.45
N ILE A 77 0.87 15.83 7.76
CA ILE A 77 2.00 15.77 8.68
C ILE A 77 1.65 14.89 9.89
N THR A 78 2.66 14.28 10.48
CA THR A 78 2.54 13.48 11.69
C THR A 78 3.54 13.94 12.76
N GLU A 79 3.17 13.77 14.03
CA GLU A 79 4.06 13.91 15.19
C GLU A 79 4.66 12.56 15.62
N VAL A 80 4.19 11.45 15.02
CA VAL A 80 4.69 10.11 15.32
C VAL A 80 6.17 10.05 14.92
N THR A 81 7.02 9.65 15.85
CA THR A 81 8.45 9.49 15.61
C THR A 81 8.72 8.20 14.86
N GLU A 82 9.88 8.14 14.20
CA GLU A 82 10.31 6.94 13.48
C GLU A 82 10.33 5.70 14.40
N GLU A 83 10.81 5.85 15.63
CA GLU A 83 10.83 4.76 16.63
C GLU A 83 9.43 4.20 16.90
N ILE A 84 8.45 5.06 17.23
CA ILE A 84 7.07 4.65 17.49
C ILE A 84 6.44 4.03 16.24
N PHE A 85 6.72 4.60 15.06
CA PHE A 85 6.21 4.09 13.81
C PHE A 85 6.75 2.69 13.49
N MET A 86 8.04 2.45 13.72
CA MET A 86 8.67 1.15 13.50
C MET A 86 8.16 0.09 14.48
N GLU A 87 7.92 0.44 15.74
CA GLU A 87 7.26 -0.45 16.71
C GLU A 87 5.84 -0.82 16.27
N TYR A 88 5.07 0.17 15.80
CA TYR A 88 3.72 -0.04 15.25
C TYR A 88 3.75 -0.99 14.05
N LEU A 89 4.65 -0.77 13.08
CA LEU A 89 4.80 -1.66 11.92
C LEU A 89 5.23 -3.07 12.32
N SER A 90 6.13 -3.23 13.30
CA SER A 90 6.51 -4.55 13.81
C SER A 90 5.31 -5.28 14.39
N SER A 91 4.48 -4.59 15.20
CA SER A 91 3.27 -5.16 15.76
C SER A 91 2.27 -5.59 14.68
N LEU A 92 2.08 -4.78 13.63
CA LEU A 92 1.25 -5.14 12.48
C LEU A 92 1.80 -6.36 11.73
N GLY A 93 3.11 -6.38 11.45
CA GLY A 93 3.78 -7.48 10.75
C GLY A 93 3.71 -8.81 11.51
N GLU A 94 3.70 -8.76 12.84
CA GLU A 94 3.51 -9.91 13.71
C GLU A 94 2.05 -10.35 13.85
N SER A 95 1.08 -9.54 13.43
CA SER A 95 -0.34 -9.81 13.62
C SER A 95 -1.12 -9.81 12.31
N THR A 96 -1.71 -8.68 11.93
CA THR A 96 -2.67 -8.54 10.83
C THR A 96 -2.03 -8.47 9.46
N TYR A 97 -0.75 -8.09 9.35
CA TYR A 97 -0.03 -7.89 8.09
C TYR A 97 1.16 -8.85 7.92
N ARG A 98 0.95 -10.12 8.30
CA ARG A 98 1.87 -11.21 7.93
C ARG A 98 1.75 -11.50 6.42
N GLY A 99 2.83 -11.93 5.78
CA GLY A 99 2.80 -12.22 4.33
C GLY A 99 1.76 -13.27 3.92
N ASN A 100 1.57 -14.31 4.74
CA ASN A 100 0.56 -15.35 4.50
C ASN A 100 -0.90 -14.90 4.67
N GLN A 101 -1.14 -13.67 5.15
CA GLN A 101 -2.46 -13.06 5.25
C GLN A 101 -2.81 -12.21 4.02
N TYR A 102 -1.88 -12.06 3.07
CA TYR A 102 -2.09 -11.23 1.90
C TYR A 102 -3.23 -11.79 1.04
N HIS A 103 -4.14 -10.91 0.64
CA HIS A 103 -5.23 -11.22 -0.27
C HIS A 103 -5.48 -10.04 -1.21
N LEU A 104 -5.34 -10.27 -2.52
CA LEU A 104 -5.38 -9.21 -3.54
C LEU A 104 -6.60 -8.27 -3.40
N PHE A 105 -7.77 -8.80 -3.09
CA PHE A 105 -9.00 -7.99 -2.99
C PHE A 105 -9.35 -7.46 -1.60
N GLU A 106 -8.98 -8.18 -0.54
CA GLU A 106 -9.52 -7.95 0.79
C GLU A 106 -8.47 -7.44 1.77
N TRP A 107 -7.20 -7.82 1.56
CA TRP A 107 -6.10 -7.54 2.49
C TRP A 107 -4.78 -7.34 1.73
N ASN A 108 -4.58 -6.13 1.21
CA ASN A 108 -3.53 -5.81 0.25
C ASN A 108 -2.74 -4.55 0.62
N CYS A 109 -1.85 -4.09 -0.25
CA CYS A 109 -1.09 -2.86 -0.07
C CYS A 109 -1.95 -1.62 0.21
N ASN A 110 -3.16 -1.55 -0.34
CA ASN A 110 -4.04 -0.39 -0.23
C ASN A 110 -4.76 -0.40 1.12
N THR A 111 -5.15 -1.58 1.63
CA THR A 111 -5.69 -1.70 3.00
C THR A 111 -4.64 -1.33 4.04
N PHE A 112 -3.41 -1.83 3.87
CA PHE A 112 -2.25 -1.44 4.67
C PHE A 112 -2.01 0.07 4.66
N SER A 113 -1.87 0.65 3.47
CA SER A 113 -1.60 2.08 3.32
C SER A 113 -2.71 2.94 3.93
N ASN A 114 -3.97 2.50 3.82
CA ASN A 114 -5.10 3.19 4.42
C ASN A 114 -5.10 3.13 5.96
N GLU A 115 -4.72 2.00 6.56
CA GLU A 115 -4.61 1.87 8.01
C GLU A 115 -3.45 2.71 8.55
N VAL A 116 -2.29 2.62 7.91
CA VAL A 116 -1.10 3.41 8.28
C VAL A 116 -1.35 4.92 8.12
N ALA A 117 -2.00 5.34 7.04
CA ALA A 117 -2.37 6.75 6.84
C ALA A 117 -3.26 7.27 7.99
N GLN A 118 -4.24 6.47 8.42
CA GLN A 118 -5.12 6.81 9.53
C GLN A 118 -4.36 6.88 10.85
N PHE A 119 -3.42 5.97 11.10
CA PHE A 119 -2.57 6.00 12.29
C PHE A 119 -1.69 7.27 12.33
N LEU A 120 -1.03 7.60 11.22
CA LEU A 120 -0.09 8.71 11.16
C LEU A 120 -0.76 10.09 11.14
N THR A 121 -1.88 10.22 10.43
CA THR A 121 -2.46 11.54 10.07
C THR A 121 -3.95 11.68 10.41
N GLY A 122 -4.60 10.60 10.86
CA GLY A 122 -6.07 10.56 11.02
C GLY A 122 -6.85 10.55 9.70
N SER A 123 -6.18 10.60 8.54
CA SER A 123 -6.80 10.68 7.22
C SER A 123 -6.79 9.32 6.51
N LYS A 124 -7.80 9.08 5.68
CA LYS A 124 -7.87 7.92 4.79
C LYS A 124 -7.22 8.23 3.45
N ILE A 125 -6.81 7.19 2.73
CA ILE A 125 -6.39 7.33 1.33
C ILE A 125 -7.62 7.49 0.42
N PRO A 126 -7.46 7.98 -0.82
CA PRO A 126 -8.57 8.18 -1.74
C PRO A 126 -9.40 6.92 -2.01
N ALA A 127 -10.73 7.03 -1.92
CA ALA A 127 -11.65 5.89 -2.03
C ALA A 127 -11.54 5.15 -3.38
N HIS A 128 -11.25 5.85 -4.49
CA HIS A 128 -11.09 5.21 -5.80
C HIS A 128 -9.92 4.20 -5.85
N ILE A 129 -8.98 4.26 -4.90
CA ILE A 129 -7.91 3.27 -4.75
C ILE A 129 -8.40 2.05 -3.95
N THR A 130 -9.06 2.28 -2.81
CA THR A 130 -9.54 1.21 -1.93
C THR A 130 -10.73 0.45 -2.50
N ASP A 131 -11.55 1.09 -3.33
CA ASP A 131 -12.79 0.53 -3.87
C ASP A 131 -12.55 -0.30 -5.14
N LEU A 132 -11.36 -0.20 -5.76
CA LEU A 132 -10.99 -0.89 -7.00
C LEU A 132 -11.28 -2.41 -6.97
N PRO A 133 -10.92 -3.18 -5.91
CA PRO A 133 -11.32 -4.57 -5.76
C PRO A 133 -12.82 -4.83 -5.94
N ALA A 134 -13.66 -4.03 -5.27
CA ALA A 134 -15.11 -4.17 -5.33
C ALA A 134 -15.63 -3.82 -6.73
N GLU A 135 -15.02 -2.83 -7.39
CA GLU A 135 -15.36 -2.48 -8.77
C GLU A 135 -15.11 -3.65 -9.74
N VAL A 136 -13.95 -4.30 -9.63
CA VAL A 136 -13.60 -5.46 -10.46
C VAL A 136 -14.56 -6.63 -10.20
N LEU A 137 -14.79 -6.96 -8.93
CA LEU A 137 -15.67 -8.07 -8.52
C LEU A 137 -17.15 -7.82 -8.83
N SER A 138 -17.57 -6.57 -9.05
CA SER A 138 -18.93 -6.26 -9.49
C SER A 138 -19.23 -6.67 -10.94
N THR A 139 -18.21 -7.11 -11.71
CA THR A 139 -18.35 -7.47 -13.13
C THR A 139 -18.39 -8.99 -13.34
N PRO A 140 -19.09 -9.50 -14.38
CA PRO A 140 -19.09 -10.92 -14.72
C PRO A 140 -17.68 -11.47 -14.97
N PHE A 141 -16.81 -10.66 -15.57
CA PHE A 141 -15.41 -11.01 -15.82
C PHE A 141 -14.61 -11.18 -14.51
N GLY A 142 -14.74 -10.22 -13.59
CA GLY A 142 -14.11 -10.30 -12.27
C GLY A 142 -14.58 -11.51 -11.46
N GLN A 143 -15.87 -11.84 -11.52
CA GLN A 143 -16.41 -13.05 -10.88
C GLN A 143 -15.86 -14.33 -11.52
N ALA A 144 -15.74 -14.38 -12.84
CA ALA A 144 -15.20 -15.54 -13.55
C ALA A 144 -13.71 -15.77 -13.24
N LEU A 145 -12.93 -14.69 -13.06
CA LEU A 145 -11.50 -14.77 -12.74
C LEU A 145 -11.20 -14.79 -11.25
N ARG A 146 -12.19 -14.64 -10.37
CA ARG A 146 -11.97 -14.59 -8.91
C ARG A 146 -11.03 -15.69 -8.39
N PRO A 147 -11.20 -16.99 -8.74
CA PRO A 147 -10.29 -18.03 -8.25
C PRO A 147 -8.83 -17.86 -8.67
N LEU A 148 -8.59 -17.29 -9.86
CA LEU A 148 -7.25 -16.97 -10.34
C LEU A 148 -6.69 -15.75 -9.61
N LEU A 149 -7.51 -14.70 -9.46
CA LEU A 149 -7.11 -13.45 -8.82
C LEU A 149 -6.85 -13.62 -7.32
N ASP A 150 -7.59 -14.49 -6.64
CA ASP A 150 -7.37 -14.87 -5.23
C ASP A 150 -6.02 -15.59 -5.03
N SER A 151 -5.45 -16.18 -6.08
CA SER A 151 -4.14 -16.85 -6.04
C SER A 151 -2.96 -15.91 -6.28
N ILE A 152 -3.22 -14.64 -6.64
CA ILE A 152 -2.18 -13.65 -6.95
C ILE A 152 -1.67 -13.02 -5.66
N ASN A 153 -0.34 -13.07 -5.50
CA ASN A 153 0.39 -12.34 -4.47
C ASN A 153 1.20 -11.23 -5.14
N ILE A 154 1.05 -9.99 -4.69
CA ILE A 154 1.85 -8.86 -5.16
C ILE A 154 2.98 -8.63 -4.15
N ALA A 155 4.22 -8.65 -4.63
CA ALA A 155 5.41 -8.29 -3.87
C ALA A 155 6.39 -7.59 -4.81
N PRO A 156 6.41 -6.24 -4.83
CA PRO A 156 7.40 -5.49 -5.60
C PRO A 156 8.81 -5.85 -5.15
N GLN A 157 9.69 -6.20 -6.09
CA GLN A 157 11.06 -6.57 -5.73
C GLN A 157 11.87 -5.31 -5.37
N GLY A 158 12.78 -5.42 -4.40
CA GLY A 158 13.63 -4.32 -3.95
C GLY A 158 13.35 -3.81 -2.54
N GLY A 159 12.25 -4.25 -1.91
CA GLY A 159 12.00 -4.01 -0.49
C GLY A 159 12.78 -4.94 0.43
N ASN A 160 13.17 -4.43 1.59
CA ASN A 160 13.66 -5.25 2.70
C ASN A 160 12.46 -5.63 3.57
N THR A 161 12.20 -6.93 3.75
CA THR A 161 11.13 -7.40 4.62
C THR A 161 11.45 -7.14 6.08
N PHE A 162 10.46 -6.67 6.83
CA PHE A 162 10.55 -6.52 8.27
C PHE A 162 10.63 -7.90 8.93
N ASN A 163 11.83 -8.32 9.34
CA ASN A 163 11.99 -9.37 10.33
C ASN A 163 11.93 -8.71 11.70
N GLY A 164 10.84 -8.93 12.46
CA GLY A 164 10.50 -8.25 13.72
C GLY A 164 11.53 -8.36 14.85
N HIS A 165 12.69 -7.72 14.70
CA HIS A 165 13.78 -7.65 15.68
C HIS A 165 14.21 -6.19 15.93
N TYR A 166 13.33 -5.22 15.68
CA TYR A 166 13.54 -3.85 16.14
C TYR A 166 13.32 -3.83 17.66
N GLY A 167 14.37 -4.14 18.43
CA GLY A 167 14.31 -4.26 19.89
C GLY A 167 15.45 -5.05 20.55
N GLN A 168 16.39 -5.61 19.77
CA GLN A 168 17.61 -6.23 20.33
C GLN A 168 18.87 -5.60 19.73
N ARG A 169 19.17 -4.35 20.11
CA ARG A 169 20.52 -3.80 20.07
C ARG A 169 20.77 -2.94 21.29
#